data_AF-A0A0C7N5M1-F1
#
_entry.id   AF-A0A0C7N5M1-F1
#
_cell.length_a   1.000
_cell.length_b   1.000
_cell.length_c   1.000
_cell.angle_alpha   90.00
_cell.angle_beta   90.00
_cell.angle_gamma   90.00
#
_symmetry.space_group_name_H-M   'P 1'
#
loop_
_entity.id
_entity.type
_entity.pdbx_description
1 polymer ?
#
loop_
_entity_poly.entity_id
_entity_poly.type
_entity_poly.pdbx_seq_one_letter_code
_entity_poly.pdbx_strand_id
1 'polypeptide(L)'
;MVQDAGNFGSNAIELWELGVSKEKDGMMMDAIGCYRRALKIDEEVENKYRKLVRQKLSNKVASSALVSTVTAKTEAPKARHDDEQLSSNGKENEEPLPCWLLELLTDDILQQIVLQIVATSGDSWVNLALTCKRLQRLCFRRPEPYRTFARHIYSLQQYDEASLTLNGLSNMQVLEQALWGTDYKRMLQERAFVKFQGCYISVVNYLRHGANPEGSLSLVSPVHMITYYRYLRFYPDGTCLRLVSTDAPSLVVRHFHREHTVKHAELCAWSCSIDDDFSVLTIKRSNDKYRFEETLRICSHGHRRYHRLNWIRSEAYQDTGDRIDFSMQNEKPFSFSRVNAYRLDNATHHQT
;
A
#
# COMPACT_ATOMS: atom_id res chain seq x y z
N MET A 1 9.72 49.49 14.96
CA MET A 1 9.20 48.74 13.80
C MET A 1 10.01 47.47 13.65
N VAL A 2 9.65 46.42 14.40
CA VAL A 2 10.34 45.11 14.36
C VAL A 2 9.29 44.03 14.55
N GLN A 3 8.46 43.78 13.53
CA GLN A 3 7.62 42.60 13.41
C GLN A 3 7.33 42.42 11.92
N ASP A 4 8.06 41.52 11.24
CA ASP A 4 7.62 40.99 9.94
C ASP A 4 8.48 39.81 9.44
N ALA A 5 9.71 39.64 9.93
CA ALA A 5 10.59 38.53 9.48
C ALA A 5 10.09 37.12 9.86
N GLY A 6 9.25 36.97 10.89
CA GLY A 6 8.71 35.68 11.33
C GLY A 6 7.58 35.13 10.47
N ASN A 7 6.87 36.00 9.72
CA ASN A 7 5.69 35.59 8.95
C ASN A 7 6.07 35.07 7.54
N PHE A 8 7.16 35.60 6.97
CA PHE A 8 7.65 35.16 5.66
C PHE A 8 8.20 33.73 5.67
N GLY A 9 8.88 33.31 6.74
CA GLY A 9 9.41 31.95 6.87
C GLY A 9 8.33 30.88 6.98
N SER A 10 7.24 31.15 7.70
CA SER A 10 6.09 30.24 7.80
C SER A 10 5.37 30.10 6.46
N ASN A 11 5.15 31.22 5.76
CA ASN A 11 4.53 31.23 4.43
C ASN A 11 5.37 30.46 3.38
N ALA A 12 6.71 30.57 3.43
CA ALA A 12 7.59 29.82 2.54
C ALA A 12 7.50 28.31 2.78
N ILE A 13 7.44 27.86 4.04
CA ILE A 13 7.34 26.45 4.40
C ILE A 13 5.96 25.89 4.01
N GLU A 14 4.88 26.64 4.18
CA GLU A 14 3.54 26.24 3.74
C GLU A 14 3.47 26.07 2.22
N LEU A 15 4.06 27.00 1.46
CA LEU A 15 4.17 26.88 0.00
C LEU A 15 5.02 25.67 -0.41
N TRP A 16 6.08 25.36 0.33
CA TRP A 16 6.89 24.17 0.09
C TRP A 16 6.10 22.89 0.40
N GLU A 17 5.35 22.83 1.51
CA GLU A 17 4.46 21.72 1.87
C GLU A 17 3.38 21.51 0.79
N LEU A 18 2.79 22.59 0.28
CA LEU A 18 1.85 22.53 -0.83
C LEU A 18 2.50 21.97 -2.10
N GLY A 19 3.73 22.39 -2.41
CA GLY A 19 4.52 21.83 -3.51
C GLY A 19 4.73 20.33 -3.38
N VAL A 20 5.10 19.85 -2.19
CA VAL A 20 5.28 18.41 -1.90
C VAL A 20 3.96 17.65 -2.06
N SER A 21 2.84 18.23 -1.64
CA SER A 21 1.52 17.61 -1.85
C SER A 21 1.18 17.51 -3.34
N LYS A 22 1.39 18.59 -4.10
CA LYS A 22 1.13 18.63 -5.54
C LYS A 22 2.02 17.67 -6.31
N GLU A 23 3.29 17.54 -5.93
CA GLU A 23 4.22 16.55 -6.49
C GLU A 23 3.72 15.12 -6.22
N LYS A 24 3.28 14.84 -5.00
CA LYS A 24 2.71 13.53 -4.64
C LYS A 24 1.44 13.21 -5.45
N ASP A 25 0.62 14.22 -5.72
CA ASP A 25 -0.59 14.08 -6.54
C ASP A 25 -0.25 13.99 -8.04
N GLY A 26 0.99 14.24 -8.45
CA GLY A 26 1.44 14.24 -9.84
C GLY A 26 1.28 15.58 -10.55
N MET A 27 0.76 16.62 -9.90
CA MET A 27 0.64 17.98 -10.45
C MET A 27 2.00 18.70 -10.43
N MET A 28 2.98 18.18 -11.18
CA MET A 28 4.38 18.61 -11.07
C MET A 28 4.60 20.06 -11.54
N MET A 29 3.84 20.57 -12.52
CA MET A 29 3.94 21.98 -12.94
C MET A 29 3.52 22.94 -11.81
N ASP A 30 2.39 22.63 -11.17
CA ASP A 30 1.90 23.40 -10.01
C ASP A 30 2.89 23.29 -8.84
N ALA A 31 3.47 22.10 -8.63
CA ALA A 31 4.49 21.86 -7.61
C ALA A 31 5.73 22.74 -7.84
N ILE A 32 6.27 22.77 -9.07
CA ILE A 32 7.40 23.64 -9.46
C ILE A 32 7.06 25.11 -9.22
N GLY A 33 5.84 25.53 -9.57
CA GLY A 33 5.36 26.89 -9.29
C GLY A 33 5.34 27.23 -7.80
N CYS A 34 4.99 26.26 -6.95
CA CYS A 34 5.04 26.41 -5.50
C CYS A 34 6.48 26.47 -4.97
N TYR A 35 7.35 25.56 -5.42
CA TYR A 35 8.77 25.54 -5.03
C TYR A 35 9.52 26.81 -5.43
N ARG A 36 9.30 27.30 -6.66
CA ARG A 36 9.91 28.57 -7.12
C ARG A 36 9.49 29.75 -6.27
N ARG A 37 8.21 29.83 -5.90
CA ARG A 37 7.69 30.89 -5.00
C ARG A 37 8.29 30.76 -3.60
N ALA A 38 8.37 29.55 -3.06
CA ALA A 38 8.96 29.30 -1.75
C ALA A 38 10.46 29.69 -1.71
N LEU A 39 11.25 29.27 -2.70
CA LEU A 39 12.68 29.62 -2.81
C LEU A 39 12.92 31.12 -3.00
N LYS A 40 11.99 31.82 -3.66
CA LYS A 40 12.06 33.28 -3.81
C LYS A 40 11.84 34.01 -2.48
N ILE A 41 11.06 33.43 -1.56
CA ILE A 41 10.82 33.99 -0.23
C ILE A 41 11.97 33.63 0.72
N ASP A 42 12.43 32.37 0.69
CA ASP A 42 13.49 31.86 1.55
C ASP A 42 14.30 30.80 0.81
N GLU A 43 15.58 31.11 0.57
CA GLU A 43 16.50 30.23 -0.16
C GLU A 43 16.83 28.94 0.63
N GLU A 44 16.74 28.99 1.97
CA GLU A 44 16.99 27.84 2.85
C GLU A 44 15.71 27.08 3.23
N VAL A 45 14.57 27.38 2.61
CA VAL A 45 13.26 26.78 2.94
C VAL A 45 13.29 25.25 2.91
N GLU A 46 14.02 24.65 1.96
CA GLU A 46 14.16 23.20 1.85
C GLU A 46 14.84 22.59 3.07
N ASN A 47 15.91 23.22 3.56
CA ASN A 47 16.64 22.75 4.73
C ASN A 47 15.79 22.86 6.00
N LYS A 48 15.03 23.96 6.14
CA LYS A 48 14.08 24.16 7.24
C LYS A 48 12.96 23.13 7.20
N TYR A 49 12.38 22.88 6.03
CA TYR A 49 11.36 21.85 5.83
C TYR A 49 11.89 20.44 6.17
N ARG A 50 13.07 20.05 5.67
CA ARG A 50 13.69 18.75 5.99
C ARG A 50 13.95 18.58 7.48
N LYS A 51 14.42 19.63 8.17
CA LYS A 51 14.59 19.63 9.64
C LYS A 51 13.25 19.42 10.36
N LEU A 52 12.21 20.14 9.95
CA LEU A 52 10.85 19.98 10.51
C LEU A 52 10.30 18.56 10.30
N VAL A 53 10.47 17.98 9.12
CA VAL A 53 10.03 16.61 8.83
C VAL A 53 10.78 15.60 9.71
N ARG A 54 12.11 15.74 9.86
CA ARG A 54 12.91 14.90 10.77
C ARG A 54 12.47 15.05 12.22
N GLN A 55 12.17 16.26 12.68
CA GLN A 55 11.69 16.52 14.03
C GLN A 55 10.29 15.94 14.24
N LYS A 56 9.36 16.10 13.29
CA LYS A 56 8.02 15.47 13.30
C LYS A 56 8.14 13.94 13.37
N LEU A 57 9.05 13.34 12.60
CA LEU A 57 9.33 11.90 12.63
C LEU A 57 9.92 11.47 13.99
N SER A 58 10.92 12.20 14.50
CA SER A 58 11.53 11.93 15.81
C SER A 58 10.52 12.03 16.95
N ASN A 59 9.71 13.08 16.98
CA ASN A 59 8.64 13.26 17.98
C ASN A 59 7.57 12.18 17.89
N LYS A 60 7.26 11.68 16.68
CA LYS A 60 6.34 10.55 16.48
C LYS A 60 6.92 9.24 17.00
N VAL A 61 8.22 9.01 16.83
CA VAL A 61 8.93 7.84 17.37
C VAL A 61 9.06 7.95 18.89
N ALA A 62 9.41 9.13 19.42
CA ALA A 62 9.54 9.41 20.84
C ALA A 62 8.20 9.31 21.58
N SER A 63 7.10 9.83 21.01
CA SER A 63 5.76 9.65 21.58
C SER A 63 5.32 8.18 21.59
N SER A 64 5.65 7.40 20.56
CA SER A 64 5.42 5.94 20.56
C SER A 64 6.29 5.19 21.58
N ALA A 65 7.53 5.67 21.82
CA ALA A 65 8.45 5.09 22.81
C ALA A 65 8.09 5.50 24.25
N LEU A 66 7.63 6.73 24.49
CA LEU A 66 7.18 7.22 25.80
C LEU A 66 5.91 6.48 26.26
N VAL A 67 4.97 6.17 25.36
CA VAL A 67 3.84 5.27 25.67
C VAL A 67 4.32 3.86 26.06
N SER A 68 5.45 3.41 25.51
CA SER A 68 6.04 2.10 25.84
C SER A 68 6.84 2.08 27.15
N THR A 69 7.27 3.25 27.65
CA THR A 69 8.22 3.36 28.78
C THR A 69 7.51 3.69 30.10
N VAL A 70 6.32 4.29 30.07
CA VAL A 70 5.52 4.53 31.29
C VAL A 70 4.92 3.23 31.88
N THR A 71 4.87 2.12 31.12
CA THR A 71 4.38 0.82 31.59
C THR A 71 5.42 -0.09 32.27
N ALA A 72 6.64 0.38 32.52
CA ALA A 72 7.66 -0.41 33.19
C ALA A 72 8.34 0.37 34.32
N LYS A 73 8.05 -0.02 35.57
CA LYS A 73 8.51 0.49 36.89
C LYS A 73 7.54 1.53 37.46
N THR A 74 6.75 1.26 38.50
CA THR A 74 7.21 0.99 39.89
C THR A 74 6.10 0.30 40.71
N GLU A 75 6.52 -0.32 41.81
CA GLU A 75 5.87 -1.30 42.70
C GLU A 75 4.63 -0.84 43.51
N ALA A 76 3.96 -1.83 44.11
CA ALA A 76 2.67 -1.84 44.83
C ALA A 76 2.51 -0.89 46.04
N PRO A 77 1.27 -0.54 46.47
CA PRO A 77 1.03 0.07 47.76
C PRO A 77 0.12 -0.74 48.73
N LYS A 78 0.48 -0.69 50.02
CA LYS A 78 -0.35 -1.01 51.19
C LYS A 78 -1.28 0.18 51.50
N ALA A 79 -2.51 -0.11 51.94
CA ALA A 79 -3.50 0.87 52.37
C ALA A 79 -3.38 1.25 53.86
N ARG A 80 -3.70 2.51 54.20
CA ARG A 80 -4.50 2.98 55.36
C ARG A 80 -4.79 4.49 55.28
N HIS A 81 -6.10 4.80 55.15
CA HIS A 81 -6.95 5.89 55.69
C HIS A 81 -6.32 6.93 56.66
N ASP A 82 -6.73 8.19 56.79
CA ASP A 82 -7.85 9.02 56.31
C ASP A 82 -7.43 10.51 56.50
N ASP A 83 -7.87 11.44 55.66
CA ASP A 83 -8.75 12.53 56.10
C ASP A 83 -9.19 13.42 54.92
N GLU A 84 -10.48 13.68 54.87
CA GLU A 84 -11.16 14.47 53.85
C GLU A 84 -11.23 15.93 54.31
N GLN A 85 -10.20 16.71 53.99
CA GLN A 85 -10.29 18.16 53.83
C GLN A 85 -9.28 18.60 52.77
N LEU A 86 -9.73 19.35 51.76
CA LEU A 86 -8.88 20.36 51.14
C LEU A 86 -7.51 19.83 50.62
N SER A 87 -7.49 18.70 49.93
CA SER A 87 -6.42 18.20 49.05
C SER A 87 -6.81 16.78 48.64
N SER A 88 -6.59 16.41 47.36
CA SER A 88 -6.64 15.03 46.81
C SER A 88 -7.50 13.96 47.51
N ASN A 89 -8.64 13.53 46.94
CA ASN A 89 -9.01 12.10 46.79
C ASN A 89 -10.40 11.89 46.16
N GLY A 90 -10.58 10.71 45.55
CA GLY A 90 -11.85 10.26 44.96
C GLY A 90 -11.74 9.59 43.59
N LYS A 91 -10.60 8.98 43.23
CA LYS A 91 -10.61 7.95 42.17
C LYS A 91 -11.09 6.67 42.83
N GLU A 92 -12.37 6.38 42.70
CA GLU A 92 -12.87 5.02 42.90
C GLU A 92 -11.95 4.08 42.10
N ASN A 93 -11.29 3.16 42.80
CA ASN A 93 -10.71 1.99 42.17
C ASN A 93 -11.89 1.15 41.68
N GLU A 94 -12.46 1.51 40.52
CA GLU A 94 -13.29 0.58 39.76
C GLU A 94 -12.40 -0.63 39.50
N GLU A 95 -12.62 -1.71 40.26
CA GLU A 95 -12.07 -3.01 39.89
C GLU A 95 -12.44 -3.24 38.42
N PRO A 96 -11.46 -3.51 37.55
CA PRO A 96 -11.75 -3.66 36.14
C PRO A 96 -12.78 -4.78 36.00
N LEU A 97 -13.95 -4.41 35.45
CA LEU A 97 -15.04 -5.35 35.23
C LEU A 97 -14.47 -6.61 34.55
N PRO A 98 -14.84 -7.81 35.04
CA PRO A 98 -14.34 -9.05 34.49
C PRO A 98 -14.59 -9.10 32.99
N CYS A 99 -13.55 -9.40 32.22
CA CYS A 99 -13.72 -9.60 30.80
C CYS A 99 -14.31 -10.99 30.60
N TRP A 100 -15.64 -11.09 30.55
CA TRP A 100 -16.34 -12.37 30.40
C TRP A 100 -15.83 -13.20 29.23
N LEU A 101 -15.41 -12.55 28.13
CA LEU A 101 -14.81 -13.25 27.00
C LEU A 101 -13.54 -14.01 27.40
N LEU A 102 -12.65 -13.40 28.19
CA LEU A 102 -11.41 -14.02 28.62
C LEU A 102 -11.67 -14.97 29.80
N GLU A 103 -12.56 -14.64 30.72
CA GLU A 103 -12.76 -15.46 31.91
C GLU A 103 -13.58 -16.72 31.64
N LEU A 104 -14.56 -16.64 30.74
CA LEU A 104 -15.45 -17.76 30.43
C LEU A 104 -14.86 -18.69 29.36
N LEU A 105 -14.16 -18.15 28.36
CA LEU A 105 -13.73 -18.95 27.22
C LEU A 105 -12.35 -19.58 27.43
N THR A 106 -12.26 -20.85 27.08
CA THR A 106 -10.99 -21.59 27.04
C THR A 106 -10.09 -21.09 25.92
N ASP A 107 -8.79 -21.40 26.01
CA ASP A 107 -7.82 -21.04 24.96
C ASP A 107 -8.16 -21.68 23.60
N ASP A 108 -8.87 -22.80 23.58
CA ASP A 108 -9.28 -23.46 22.33
C ASP A 108 -10.40 -22.71 21.63
N ILE A 109 -11.42 -22.26 22.39
CA ILE A 109 -12.51 -21.46 21.82
C ILE A 109 -11.99 -20.08 21.39
N LEU A 110 -11.16 -19.44 22.22
CA LEU A 110 -10.51 -18.19 21.84
C LEU A 110 -9.62 -18.36 20.60
N GLN A 111 -8.94 -19.51 20.46
CA GLN A 111 -8.18 -19.79 19.26
C GLN A 111 -9.08 -19.82 18.02
N GLN A 112 -10.24 -20.48 18.07
CA GLN A 112 -11.18 -20.49 16.94
C GLN A 112 -11.66 -19.08 16.58
N ILE A 113 -11.94 -18.23 17.57
CA ILE A 113 -12.29 -16.82 17.36
C ILE A 113 -11.14 -16.08 16.65
N VAL A 114 -9.89 -16.29 17.09
CA VAL A 114 -8.71 -15.72 16.44
C VAL A 114 -8.64 -16.16 14.97
N LEU A 115 -8.86 -17.44 14.66
CA LEU A 115 -8.81 -17.94 13.29
C LEU A 115 -9.89 -17.29 12.40
N GLN A 116 -11.11 -17.10 12.90
CA GLN A 116 -12.18 -16.41 12.17
C GLN A 116 -11.84 -14.94 11.89
N ILE A 117 -11.25 -14.25 12.87
CA ILE A 117 -10.81 -12.86 12.71
C ILE A 117 -9.69 -12.76 11.66
N VAL A 118 -8.73 -13.67 11.71
CA VAL A 118 -7.62 -13.75 10.74
C VAL A 118 -8.14 -14.01 9.32
N ALA A 119 -9.12 -14.91 9.18
CA ALA A 119 -9.74 -15.22 7.89
C ALA A 119 -10.51 -14.03 7.30
N THR A 120 -10.91 -13.07 8.13
CA THR A 120 -11.64 -11.86 7.70
C THR A 120 -10.68 -10.75 7.31
N SER A 121 -9.72 -10.40 8.17
CA SER A 121 -8.76 -9.34 7.85
C SER A 121 -7.48 -9.37 8.69
N GLY A 122 -6.34 -9.10 8.03
CA GLY A 122 -5.05 -8.95 8.70
C GLY A 122 -4.97 -7.74 9.63
N ASP A 123 -5.71 -6.65 9.35
CA ASP A 123 -5.75 -5.48 10.25
C ASP A 123 -6.42 -5.86 11.58
N SER A 124 -7.55 -6.56 11.50
CA SER A 124 -8.31 -7.04 12.66
C SER A 124 -7.49 -8.03 13.47
N TRP A 125 -6.71 -8.90 12.82
CA TRP A 125 -5.79 -9.82 13.50
C TRP A 125 -4.76 -9.09 14.36
N VAL A 126 -4.08 -8.08 13.79
CA VAL A 126 -3.09 -7.29 14.55
C VAL A 126 -3.77 -6.50 15.66
N ASN A 127 -4.91 -5.86 15.38
CA ASN A 127 -5.65 -5.09 16.38
C ASN A 127 -6.09 -5.96 17.56
N LEU A 128 -6.58 -7.18 17.30
CA LEU A 128 -6.94 -8.14 18.34
C LEU A 128 -5.74 -8.48 19.22
N ALA A 129 -4.58 -8.71 18.62
CA ALA A 129 -3.36 -9.05 19.34
C ALA A 129 -2.82 -7.92 20.24
N LEU A 130 -3.23 -6.66 19.98
CA LEU A 130 -2.85 -5.50 20.79
C LEU A 130 -3.72 -5.34 22.05
N THR A 131 -4.84 -6.06 22.17
CA THR A 131 -5.79 -5.89 23.28
C THR A 131 -5.27 -6.45 24.60
N CYS A 132 -4.70 -7.66 24.61
CA CYS A 132 -4.17 -8.28 25.83
C CYS A 132 -3.07 -9.31 25.56
N LYS A 133 -2.24 -9.60 26.57
CA LYS A 133 -1.14 -10.59 26.49
C LYS A 133 -1.63 -11.99 26.13
N ARG A 134 -2.84 -12.38 26.54
CA ARG A 134 -3.42 -13.69 26.25
C ARG A 134 -3.75 -13.83 24.76
N LEU A 135 -4.47 -12.87 24.19
CA LEU A 135 -4.79 -12.84 22.75
C LEU A 135 -3.54 -12.64 21.88
N GLN A 136 -2.56 -11.88 22.35
CA GLN A 136 -1.27 -11.76 21.67
C GLN A 136 -0.58 -13.13 21.50
N ARG A 137 -0.56 -13.96 22.56
CA ARG A 137 0.02 -15.30 22.51
C ARG A 137 -0.73 -16.19 21.52
N LEU A 138 -2.07 -16.19 21.56
CA LEU A 138 -2.90 -16.96 20.64
C LEU A 138 -2.73 -16.52 19.17
N CYS A 139 -2.53 -15.23 18.94
CA CYS A 139 -2.32 -14.66 17.61
C CYS A 139 -0.95 -15.01 17.00
N PHE A 140 0.13 -14.97 17.78
CA PHE A 140 1.49 -14.96 17.21
C PHE A 140 2.41 -16.13 17.61
N ARG A 141 2.08 -16.87 18.68
CA ARG A 141 2.92 -18.01 19.13
C ARG A 141 2.50 -19.35 18.54
N ARG A 142 1.30 -19.44 17.97
CA ARG A 142 0.81 -20.66 17.31
C ARG A 142 0.95 -20.54 15.79
N PRO A 143 1.14 -21.65 15.06
CA PRO A 143 1.25 -21.64 13.60
C PRO A 143 -0.10 -21.41 12.89
N GLU A 144 -1.22 -21.82 13.50
CA GLU A 144 -2.54 -21.81 12.85
C GLU A 144 -3.04 -20.43 12.39
N PRO A 145 -2.84 -19.33 13.14
CA PRO A 145 -3.12 -17.98 12.62
C PRO A 145 -2.34 -17.67 11.34
N TYR A 146 -1.04 -17.96 11.30
CA TYR A 146 -0.24 -17.72 10.09
C TYR A 146 -0.71 -18.59 8.92
N ARG A 147 -1.05 -19.86 9.17
CA ARG A 147 -1.62 -20.75 8.17
C ARG A 147 -2.93 -20.22 7.61
N THR A 148 -3.82 -19.75 8.49
CA THR A 148 -5.11 -19.19 8.10
C THR A 148 -4.93 -17.92 7.29
N PHE A 149 -4.00 -17.07 7.69
CA PHE A 149 -3.67 -15.85 6.95
C PHE A 149 -3.02 -16.14 5.58
N ALA A 150 -2.12 -17.12 5.53
CA ALA A 150 -1.52 -17.58 4.29
C ALA A 150 -2.60 -18.10 3.32
N ARG A 151 -3.53 -18.93 3.80
CA ARG A 151 -4.69 -19.37 3.00
C ARG A 151 -5.54 -18.21 2.51
N HIS A 152 -5.83 -17.24 3.37
CA HIS A 152 -6.59 -16.04 3.01
C HIS A 152 -5.93 -15.23 1.87
N ILE A 153 -4.61 -15.18 1.81
CA ILE A 153 -3.87 -14.45 0.76
C ILE A 153 -3.68 -15.29 -0.50
N TYR A 154 -3.16 -16.51 -0.33
CA TYR A 154 -2.62 -17.32 -1.43
C TYR A 154 -3.67 -18.11 -2.17
N SER A 155 -4.83 -18.40 -1.56
CA SER A 155 -5.97 -19.01 -2.28
C SER A 155 -6.56 -18.10 -3.37
N LEU A 156 -6.28 -16.81 -3.29
CA LEU A 156 -6.75 -15.80 -4.24
C LEU A 156 -5.75 -15.53 -5.37
N GLN A 157 -4.55 -16.12 -5.31
CA GLN A 157 -3.50 -15.88 -6.30
C GLN A 157 -3.67 -16.82 -7.48
N GLN A 158 -3.47 -16.30 -8.68
CA GLN A 158 -3.54 -17.05 -9.92
C GLN A 158 -2.14 -17.37 -10.43
N TYR A 159 -1.93 -18.61 -10.86
CA TYR A 159 -0.64 -19.10 -11.36
C TYR A 159 -0.80 -19.66 -12.76
N ASP A 160 0.24 -19.52 -13.57
CA ASP A 160 0.23 -20.03 -14.94
C ASP A 160 0.19 -21.57 -14.95
N GLU A 161 -0.85 -22.13 -15.58
CA GLU A 161 -1.05 -23.59 -15.67
C GLU A 161 0.07 -24.26 -16.48
N ALA A 162 0.61 -23.58 -17.50
CA ALA A 162 1.71 -24.11 -18.29
C ALA A 162 2.97 -24.24 -17.43
N SER A 163 3.30 -23.23 -16.61
CA SER A 163 4.40 -23.36 -15.64
C SER A 163 4.17 -24.50 -14.63
N LEU A 164 2.95 -24.68 -14.11
CA LEU A 164 2.65 -25.78 -13.18
C LEU A 164 2.85 -27.16 -13.82
N THR A 165 2.33 -27.34 -15.04
CA THR A 165 2.44 -28.61 -15.79
C THR A 165 3.88 -28.93 -16.18
N LEU A 166 4.65 -27.94 -16.63
CA LEU A 166 6.08 -28.08 -16.94
C LEU A 166 6.91 -28.50 -15.73
N ASN A 167 6.54 -28.03 -14.53
CA ASN A 167 7.17 -28.43 -13.28
C ASN A 167 6.63 -29.76 -12.71
N GLY A 168 5.72 -30.45 -13.42
CA GLY A 168 5.14 -31.72 -12.98
C GLY A 168 4.26 -31.61 -11.74
N LEU A 169 3.76 -30.41 -11.44
CA LEU A 169 2.96 -30.14 -10.25
C LEU A 169 1.47 -30.27 -10.55
N SER A 170 0.79 -31.16 -9.82
CA SER A 170 -0.65 -31.34 -9.91
C SER A 170 -1.44 -30.31 -9.09
N ASN A 171 -0.84 -29.74 -8.04
CA ASN A 171 -1.42 -28.65 -7.27
C ASN A 171 -0.34 -27.78 -6.60
N MET A 172 -0.74 -26.56 -6.22
CA MET A 172 0.13 -25.64 -5.47
C MET A 172 0.48 -26.13 -4.07
N GLN A 173 -0.35 -26.97 -3.45
CA GLN A 173 -0.16 -27.41 -2.07
C GLN A 173 1.09 -28.29 -1.92
N VAL A 174 1.38 -29.15 -2.90
CA VAL A 174 2.60 -29.98 -2.91
C VAL A 174 3.84 -29.09 -2.94
N LEU A 175 3.84 -28.05 -3.76
CA LEU A 175 4.94 -27.09 -3.84
C LEU A 175 5.10 -26.30 -2.55
N GLU A 176 3.99 -25.82 -1.97
CA GLU A 176 4.00 -25.12 -0.68
C GLU A 176 4.60 -25.97 0.44
N GLN A 177 4.19 -27.23 0.52
CA GLN A 177 4.68 -28.18 1.51
C GLN A 177 6.17 -28.47 1.32
N ALA A 178 6.64 -28.57 0.07
CA ALA A 178 8.05 -28.80 -0.25
C ALA A 178 8.95 -27.61 0.12
N LEU A 179 8.48 -26.38 -0.10
CA LEU A 179 9.28 -25.16 0.11
C LEU A 179 9.26 -24.66 1.56
N TRP A 180 8.11 -24.70 2.23
CA TRP A 180 7.94 -24.11 3.57
C TRP A 180 7.45 -25.09 4.64
N GLY A 181 6.88 -26.24 4.26
CA GLY A 181 6.32 -27.20 5.20
C GLY A 181 5.27 -26.57 6.11
N THR A 182 5.55 -26.51 7.41
CA THR A 182 4.65 -25.91 8.41
C THR A 182 5.02 -24.48 8.80
N ASP A 183 6.10 -23.91 8.24
CA ASP A 183 6.54 -22.54 8.53
C ASP A 183 5.80 -21.51 7.65
N TYR A 184 4.52 -21.33 7.93
CA TYR A 184 3.67 -20.33 7.26
C TYR A 184 4.15 -18.90 7.52
N LYS A 185 4.89 -18.66 8.61
CA LYS A 185 5.43 -17.34 8.90
C LYS A 185 6.54 -16.99 7.91
N ARG A 186 7.45 -17.94 7.62
CA ARG A 186 8.46 -17.79 6.57
C ARG A 186 7.82 -17.67 5.19
N MET A 187 6.82 -18.49 4.88
CA MET A 187 6.07 -18.41 3.62
C MET A 187 5.46 -17.01 3.38
N LEU A 188 4.86 -16.39 4.40
CA LEU A 188 4.32 -15.02 4.33
C LEU A 188 5.39 -13.94 4.12
N GLN A 189 6.66 -14.25 4.38
CA GLN A 189 7.78 -13.33 4.20
C GLN A 189 8.51 -13.50 2.87
N GLU A 190 8.46 -14.70 2.29
CA GLU A 190 9.21 -15.05 1.08
C GLU A 190 8.32 -15.04 -0.17
N ARG A 191 7.14 -15.66 -0.10
CA ARG A 191 6.26 -15.81 -1.28
C ARG A 191 5.60 -14.49 -1.65
N ALA A 192 5.94 -13.99 -2.84
CA ALA A 192 5.32 -12.79 -3.38
C ALA A 192 3.85 -13.00 -3.74
N PHE A 193 3.06 -11.92 -3.64
CA PHE A 193 1.63 -11.94 -3.97
C PHE A 193 1.10 -10.58 -4.43
N VAL A 194 0.01 -10.64 -5.19
CA VAL A 194 -0.76 -9.47 -5.66
C VAL A 194 -1.80 -9.07 -4.61
N LYS A 195 -2.02 -7.77 -4.44
CA LYS A 195 -2.99 -7.20 -3.50
C LYS A 195 -4.28 -6.79 -4.21
N PHE A 196 -5.42 -7.20 -3.64
CA PHE A 196 -6.75 -6.97 -4.22
C PHE A 196 -7.54 -5.82 -3.58
N GLN A 197 -7.16 -5.36 -2.38
CA GLN A 197 -7.89 -4.30 -1.64
C GLN A 197 -7.45 -2.89 -2.04
N GLY A 198 -7.14 -2.66 -3.31
CA GLY A 198 -6.64 -1.38 -3.79
C GLY A 198 -6.30 -1.36 -5.27
N CYS A 199 -5.56 -0.32 -5.65
CA CYS A 199 -5.13 -0.07 -7.02
C CYS A 199 -3.62 0.14 -7.05
N TYR A 200 -2.95 -0.45 -8.03
CA TYR A 200 -1.57 -0.15 -8.36
C TYR A 200 -1.54 1.04 -9.30
N ILE A 201 -0.74 2.07 -8.97
CA ILE A 201 -0.72 3.35 -9.68
C ILE A 201 0.72 3.68 -10.06
N SER A 202 0.96 3.91 -11.35
CA SER A 202 2.21 4.46 -11.87
C SER A 202 1.97 5.91 -12.29
N VAL A 203 2.75 6.84 -11.74
CA VAL A 203 2.69 8.27 -12.06
C VAL A 203 3.85 8.58 -12.99
N VAL A 204 3.55 9.02 -14.21
CA VAL A 204 4.57 9.32 -15.22
C VAL A 204 4.47 10.78 -15.62
N ASN A 205 5.62 11.46 -15.63
CA ASN A 205 5.76 12.84 -16.07
C ASN A 205 6.70 12.87 -17.28
N TYR A 206 6.30 13.54 -18.36
CA TYR A 206 7.17 13.77 -19.51
C TYR A 206 7.10 15.22 -19.95
N LEU A 207 8.19 15.70 -20.56
CA LEU A 207 8.30 17.06 -21.08
C LEU A 207 7.87 17.07 -22.55
N ARG A 208 6.87 17.88 -22.87
CA ARG A 208 6.48 18.22 -24.23
C ARG A 208 6.98 19.61 -24.55
N HIS A 209 7.74 19.73 -25.63
CA HIS A 209 8.18 21.03 -26.14
C HIS A 209 7.02 21.66 -26.91
N GLY A 210 6.59 22.85 -26.51
CA GLY A 210 5.59 23.63 -27.23
C GLY A 210 6.17 24.27 -28.50
N ALA A 211 5.30 24.56 -29.46
CA ALA A 211 5.66 25.43 -30.59
C ALA A 211 5.61 26.89 -30.13
N ASN A 212 6.60 27.68 -30.54
CA ASN A 212 6.54 29.13 -30.33
C ASN A 212 5.37 29.70 -31.14
N PRO A 213 4.47 30.51 -30.54
CA PRO A 213 3.43 31.18 -31.31
C PRO A 213 4.06 32.09 -32.38
N GLU A 214 3.47 32.09 -33.58
CA GLU A 214 3.95 32.92 -34.69
C GLU A 214 4.05 34.39 -34.25
N GLY A 215 5.23 35.00 -34.43
CA GLY A 215 5.52 36.37 -33.99
C GLY A 215 6.20 36.52 -32.62
N SER A 216 6.46 35.42 -31.89
CA SER A 216 7.23 35.48 -30.64
C SER A 216 8.74 35.58 -30.90
N LEU A 217 9.38 36.64 -30.37
CA LEU A 217 10.84 36.81 -30.34
C LEU A 217 11.53 35.96 -29.26
N SER A 218 10.78 35.09 -28.55
CA SER A 218 11.33 34.22 -27.52
C SER A 218 12.19 33.10 -28.12
N LEU A 219 13.51 33.17 -27.91
CA LEU A 219 14.45 32.08 -28.21
C LEU A 219 14.25 30.85 -27.31
N VAL A 220 13.41 30.96 -26.28
CA VAL A 220 13.10 29.88 -25.34
C VAL A 220 11.78 29.24 -25.74
N SER A 221 11.84 27.98 -26.15
CA SER A 221 10.65 27.17 -26.40
C SER A 221 9.97 26.84 -25.06
N PRO A 222 8.66 27.12 -24.90
CA PRO A 222 7.96 26.81 -23.68
C PRO A 222 7.87 25.29 -23.52
N VAL A 223 8.42 24.76 -22.42
CA VAL A 223 8.32 23.34 -22.07
C VAL A 223 7.08 23.12 -21.20
N HIS A 224 6.21 22.21 -21.63
CA HIS A 224 5.02 21.80 -20.89
C HIS A 224 5.20 20.38 -20.36
N MET A 225 5.17 20.22 -19.05
CA MET A 225 5.22 18.89 -18.45
C MET A 225 3.83 18.29 -18.36
N ILE A 226 3.67 17.11 -18.94
CA ILE A 226 2.42 16.35 -18.96
C ILE A 226 2.56 15.21 -17.98
N THR A 227 1.55 15.07 -17.12
CA THR A 227 1.41 13.95 -16.21
C THR A 227 0.32 13.03 -16.70
N TYR A 228 0.63 11.74 -16.76
CA TYR A 228 -0.37 10.71 -16.94
C TYR A 228 -0.16 9.59 -15.92
N TYR A 229 -1.23 8.86 -15.69
CA TYR A 229 -1.33 7.81 -14.70
C TYR A 229 -1.63 6.50 -15.40
N ARG A 230 -1.04 5.41 -14.90
CA ARG A 230 -1.45 4.05 -15.24
C ARG A 230 -2.01 3.37 -14.00
N TYR A 231 -3.18 2.78 -14.15
CA TYR A 231 -3.91 2.11 -13.09
C TYR A 231 -4.02 0.62 -13.40
N LEU A 232 -3.74 -0.21 -12.41
CA LEU A 232 -3.99 -1.66 -12.43
C LEU A 232 -4.79 -2.04 -11.18
N ARG A 233 -5.95 -2.65 -11.37
CA ARG A 233 -6.75 -3.26 -10.28
C ARG A 233 -6.93 -4.74 -10.58
N PHE A 234 -6.42 -5.58 -9.70
CA PHE A 234 -6.48 -7.04 -9.84
C PHE A 234 -7.71 -7.61 -9.14
N TYR A 235 -8.21 -8.74 -9.65
CA TYR A 235 -9.30 -9.52 -9.06
C TYR A 235 -8.87 -10.97 -8.86
N PRO A 236 -9.42 -11.66 -7.84
CA PRO A 236 -9.06 -13.06 -7.54
C PRO A 236 -9.34 -14.07 -8.66
N ASP A 237 -10.22 -13.73 -9.60
CA ASP A 237 -10.60 -14.60 -10.73
C ASP A 237 -9.59 -14.60 -11.89
N GLY A 238 -8.43 -13.96 -11.72
CA GLY A 238 -7.42 -13.85 -12.77
C GLY A 238 -7.68 -12.75 -13.77
N THR A 239 -8.67 -11.89 -13.55
CA THR A 239 -8.87 -10.68 -14.34
C THR A 239 -8.28 -9.45 -13.68
N CYS A 240 -7.89 -8.45 -14.46
CA CYS A 240 -7.49 -7.14 -13.95
C CYS A 240 -7.98 -6.02 -14.87
N LEU A 241 -8.33 -4.88 -14.26
CA LEU A 241 -8.61 -3.66 -15.01
C LEU A 241 -7.31 -2.89 -15.21
N ARG A 242 -7.09 -2.44 -16.44
CA ARG A 242 -5.99 -1.59 -16.86
C ARG A 242 -6.54 -0.27 -17.39
N LEU A 243 -5.94 0.84 -16.99
CA LEU A 243 -6.29 2.16 -17.51
C LEU A 243 -5.05 3.03 -17.64
N VAL A 244 -4.95 3.77 -18.75
CA VAL A 244 -4.01 4.88 -18.92
C VAL A 244 -4.84 6.14 -19.07
N SER A 245 -4.65 7.11 -18.18
CA SER A 245 -5.43 8.37 -18.18
C SER A 245 -4.59 9.54 -17.66
N THR A 246 -4.95 10.77 -18.05
CA THR A 246 -4.46 12.00 -17.44
C THR A 246 -5.20 12.37 -16.15
N ASP A 247 -6.29 11.67 -15.83
CA ASP A 247 -7.08 11.93 -14.63
C ASP A 247 -6.36 11.43 -13.37
N ALA A 248 -6.32 12.31 -12.37
CA ALA A 248 -5.65 12.03 -11.10
C ALA A 248 -6.37 10.94 -10.29
N PRO A 249 -5.65 10.25 -9.38
CA PRO A 249 -6.21 9.12 -8.60
C PRO A 249 -7.46 9.45 -7.81
N SER A 250 -7.61 10.70 -7.36
CA SER A 250 -8.78 11.18 -6.61
C SER A 250 -10.09 11.08 -7.41
N LEU A 251 -10.02 11.19 -8.74
CA LEU A 251 -11.18 11.13 -9.64
C LEU A 251 -11.47 9.70 -10.10
N VAL A 252 -10.41 8.89 -10.31
CA VAL A 252 -10.52 7.57 -10.94
C VAL A 252 -10.78 6.47 -9.91
N VAL A 253 -9.99 6.44 -8.83
CA VAL A 253 -9.84 5.25 -7.99
C VAL A 253 -11.13 4.87 -7.27
N ARG A 254 -11.99 5.82 -6.91
CA ARG A 254 -13.25 5.50 -6.22
C ARG A 254 -14.24 4.73 -7.11
N HIS A 255 -14.11 4.91 -8.42
CA HIS A 255 -15.07 4.44 -9.41
C HIS A 255 -14.49 3.40 -10.38
N PHE A 256 -13.24 2.96 -10.17
CA PHE A 256 -12.54 2.01 -11.03
C PHE A 256 -12.83 0.55 -10.63
N HIS A 257 -14.03 0.07 -10.97
CA HIS A 257 -14.53 -1.29 -10.74
C HIS A 257 -15.15 -1.87 -12.02
N ARG A 258 -15.28 -3.21 -12.10
CA ARG A 258 -15.77 -3.90 -13.32
C ARG A 258 -17.18 -3.49 -13.74
N GLU A 259 -18.05 -3.22 -12.77
CA GLU A 259 -19.45 -2.87 -13.01
C GLU A 259 -19.61 -1.42 -13.51
N HIS A 260 -18.57 -0.60 -13.35
CA HIS A 260 -18.57 0.78 -13.83
C HIS A 260 -17.62 0.94 -15.00
N THR A 261 -18.19 1.24 -16.16
CA THR A 261 -17.45 1.47 -17.39
C THR A 261 -16.65 2.77 -17.29
N VAL A 262 -15.39 2.66 -16.88
CA VAL A 262 -14.43 3.76 -17.01
C VAL A 262 -13.95 3.82 -18.46
N LYS A 263 -14.04 5.00 -19.08
CA LYS A 263 -13.64 5.21 -20.47
C LYS A 263 -12.19 4.76 -20.68
N HIS A 264 -11.92 3.99 -21.74
CA HIS A 264 -10.60 3.44 -22.07
C HIS A 264 -10.02 2.44 -21.05
N ALA A 265 -10.80 1.99 -20.07
CA ALA A 265 -10.38 0.86 -19.25
C ALA A 265 -10.48 -0.44 -20.04
N GLU A 266 -9.42 -1.24 -19.98
CA GLU A 266 -9.33 -2.56 -20.60
C GLU A 266 -9.43 -3.63 -19.52
N LEU A 267 -10.17 -4.72 -19.81
CA LEU A 267 -10.16 -5.93 -18.98
C LEU A 267 -9.10 -6.88 -19.53
N CYS A 268 -8.14 -7.24 -18.68
CA CYS A 268 -7.01 -8.09 -19.01
C CYS A 268 -7.03 -9.36 -18.16
N ALA A 269 -6.28 -10.38 -18.57
CA ALA A 269 -5.98 -11.55 -17.75
C ALA A 269 -4.62 -11.38 -17.05
N TRP A 270 -4.46 -11.93 -15.86
CA TRP A 270 -3.19 -11.95 -15.13
C TRP A 270 -2.91 -13.30 -14.49
N SER A 271 -1.63 -13.62 -14.38
CA SER A 271 -1.13 -14.79 -13.64
C SER A 271 0.29 -14.55 -13.14
N CYS A 272 0.65 -15.20 -12.03
CA CYS A 272 2.02 -15.23 -11.52
C CYS A 272 2.76 -16.47 -12.04
N SER A 273 4.06 -16.31 -12.30
CA SER A 273 4.98 -17.44 -12.50
C SER A 273 5.29 -18.12 -11.17
N ILE A 274 5.58 -19.41 -11.19
CA ILE A 274 6.07 -20.15 -10.01
C ILE A 274 7.60 -20.21 -9.92
N ASP A 275 8.31 -19.94 -11.01
CA ASP A 275 9.76 -20.19 -11.13
C ASP A 275 10.62 -19.07 -10.50
N ASP A 276 10.10 -17.85 -10.39
CA ASP A 276 10.82 -16.65 -9.93
C ASP A 276 10.39 -16.21 -8.51
N ASP A 277 10.43 -17.10 -7.53
CA ASP A 277 9.96 -16.84 -6.15
C ASP A 277 8.52 -16.30 -6.09
N PHE A 278 7.70 -16.70 -7.07
CA PHE A 278 6.32 -16.21 -7.25
C PHE A 278 6.23 -14.69 -7.53
N SER A 279 7.35 -14.04 -7.84
CA SER A 279 7.47 -12.58 -7.93
C SER A 279 7.23 -12.04 -9.33
N VAL A 280 7.20 -12.88 -10.36
CA VAL A 280 6.93 -12.46 -11.74
C VAL A 280 5.44 -12.58 -12.03
N LEU A 281 4.86 -11.46 -12.43
CA LEU A 281 3.45 -11.28 -12.79
C LEU A 281 3.36 -10.97 -14.28
N THR A 282 2.49 -11.68 -14.98
CA THR A 282 2.21 -11.46 -16.40
C THR A 282 0.77 -10.97 -16.57
N ILE A 283 0.59 -9.94 -17.39
CA ILE A 283 -0.71 -9.39 -17.79
C ILE A 283 -0.85 -9.56 -19.28
N LYS A 284 -1.92 -10.23 -19.71
CA LYS A 284 -2.22 -10.53 -21.11
C LYS A 284 -3.50 -9.81 -21.53
N ARG A 285 -3.46 -9.21 -22.71
CA ARG A 285 -4.63 -8.61 -23.36
C ARG A 285 -4.54 -8.80 -24.87
N SER A 286 -5.66 -8.73 -25.55
CA SER A 286 -5.71 -8.84 -27.00
C SER A 286 -6.65 -7.78 -27.57
N ASN A 287 -6.38 -7.39 -28.80
CA ASN A 287 -7.31 -6.67 -29.66
C ASN A 287 -7.33 -7.34 -31.04
N ASP A 288 -8.05 -6.76 -31.99
CA ASP A 288 -8.23 -7.33 -33.34
C ASP A 288 -6.94 -7.56 -34.14
N LYS A 289 -5.80 -7.01 -33.69
CA LYS A 289 -4.53 -7.07 -34.44
C LYS A 289 -3.34 -7.62 -33.66
N TYR A 290 -3.37 -7.48 -32.34
CA TYR A 290 -2.23 -7.73 -31.48
C TYR A 290 -2.65 -8.41 -30.19
N ARG A 291 -1.84 -9.38 -29.78
CA ARG A 291 -1.80 -9.88 -28.41
C ARG A 291 -0.67 -9.18 -27.67
N PHE A 292 -0.99 -8.52 -26.56
CA PHE A 292 -0.01 -7.86 -25.71
C PHE A 292 0.28 -8.70 -24.48
N GLU A 293 1.57 -8.74 -24.11
CA GLU A 293 2.04 -9.38 -22.91
C GLU A 293 2.93 -8.41 -22.14
N GLU A 294 2.54 -8.11 -20.90
CA GLU A 294 3.27 -7.23 -20.02
C GLU A 294 3.74 -8.02 -18.81
N THR A 295 5.05 -8.00 -18.55
CA THR A 295 5.65 -8.72 -17.43
C THR A 295 6.17 -7.71 -16.41
N LEU A 296 5.73 -7.89 -15.16
CA LEU A 296 6.04 -7.05 -14.01
C LEU A 296 6.67 -7.90 -12.89
N ARG A 297 7.55 -7.29 -12.11
CA ARG A 297 8.11 -7.89 -10.89
C ARG A 297 7.43 -7.32 -9.64
N ILE A 298 6.91 -8.19 -8.79
CA ILE A 298 6.37 -7.85 -7.48
C ILE A 298 7.53 -7.59 -6.51
N CYS A 299 7.60 -6.36 -6.01
CA CYS A 299 8.68 -5.87 -5.16
C CYS A 299 8.15 -5.28 -3.85
N SER A 300 8.96 -5.36 -2.81
CA SER A 300 8.74 -4.60 -1.57
C SER A 300 9.14 -3.13 -1.75
N HIS A 301 8.51 -2.23 -0.99
CA HIS A 301 8.85 -0.81 -0.96
C HIS A 301 9.11 -0.35 0.47
N GLY A 302 10.38 -0.23 0.84
CA GLY A 302 10.80 -0.05 2.23
C GLY A 302 10.29 -1.22 3.09
N HIS A 303 9.64 -0.91 4.22
CA HIS A 303 9.02 -1.93 5.08
C HIS A 303 7.69 -2.51 4.54
N ARG A 304 7.15 -1.94 3.46
CA ARG A 304 5.87 -2.41 2.88
C ARG A 304 6.13 -3.55 1.91
N ARG A 305 5.85 -4.78 2.36
CA ARG A 305 6.01 -5.99 1.55
C ARG A 305 5.11 -5.96 0.32
N TYR A 306 5.66 -6.37 -0.83
CA TYR A 306 4.94 -6.58 -2.09
C TYR A 306 4.02 -5.42 -2.48
N HIS A 307 4.56 -4.20 -2.37
CA HIS A 307 3.81 -2.95 -2.50
C HIS A 307 4.11 -2.21 -3.81
N ARG A 308 5.02 -2.74 -4.63
CA ARG A 308 5.44 -2.15 -5.89
C ARG A 308 5.45 -3.20 -7.00
N LEU A 309 5.11 -2.78 -8.22
CA LEU A 309 5.31 -3.57 -9.44
C LEU A 309 6.31 -2.85 -10.35
N ASN A 310 7.42 -3.49 -10.66
CA ASN A 310 8.45 -2.96 -11.55
C ASN A 310 8.30 -3.56 -12.94
N TRP A 311 8.48 -2.77 -13.99
CA TRP A 311 8.52 -3.26 -15.37
C TRP A 311 9.68 -4.22 -15.58
N ILE A 312 9.40 -5.37 -16.21
CA ILE A 312 10.41 -6.26 -16.78
C ILE A 312 10.41 -6.10 -18.29
N ARG A 313 9.25 -6.29 -18.93
CA ARG A 313 9.08 -6.17 -20.38
C ARG A 313 7.63 -5.87 -20.74
N SER A 314 7.43 -5.33 -21.93
CA SER A 314 6.14 -5.15 -22.57
C SER A 314 6.33 -5.50 -24.05
N GLU A 315 5.53 -6.46 -24.52
CA GLU A 315 5.67 -7.06 -25.85
C GLU A 315 4.30 -7.08 -26.52
N ALA A 316 4.27 -6.95 -27.85
CA ALA A 316 3.11 -7.23 -28.67
C ALA A 316 3.45 -8.28 -29.72
N TYR A 317 2.48 -9.15 -29.99
CA TYR A 317 2.56 -10.23 -30.95
C TYR A 317 1.48 -10.00 -32.01
N GLN A 318 1.86 -9.92 -33.27
CA GLN A 318 0.92 -9.93 -34.40
C GLN A 318 0.45 -11.37 -34.68
N ASP A 319 -0.68 -11.49 -35.37
CA ASP A 319 -1.18 -12.79 -35.85
C ASP A 319 -0.20 -13.49 -36.80
N THR A 320 0.68 -12.72 -37.47
CA THR A 320 1.78 -13.23 -38.31
C THR A 320 2.90 -13.89 -37.51
N GLY A 321 2.91 -13.74 -36.18
CA GLY A 321 3.97 -14.19 -35.28
C GLY A 321 5.05 -13.16 -35.00
N ASP A 322 5.00 -11.98 -35.64
CA ASP A 322 5.99 -10.92 -35.42
C ASP A 322 5.90 -10.35 -34.00
N ARG A 323 7.06 -10.31 -33.32
CA ARG A 323 7.20 -9.75 -31.97
C ARG A 323 7.67 -8.29 -32.04
N ILE A 324 6.97 -7.43 -31.32
CA ILE A 324 7.30 -6.01 -31.13
C ILE A 324 7.63 -5.80 -29.66
N ASP A 325 8.86 -5.39 -29.38
CA ASP A 325 9.33 -5.11 -28.03
C ASP A 325 9.24 -3.60 -27.73
N PHE A 326 8.57 -3.23 -26.63
CA PHE A 326 8.51 -1.85 -26.18
C PHE A 326 9.66 -1.54 -25.20
N SER A 327 10.28 -0.37 -25.34
CA SER A 327 11.38 0.05 -24.46
C SER A 327 10.88 0.40 -23.05
N MET A 328 11.50 -0.20 -22.04
CA MET A 328 11.16 0.02 -20.62
C MET A 328 11.99 1.13 -19.95
N GLN A 329 12.89 1.81 -20.67
CA GLN A 329 13.87 2.73 -20.07
C GLN A 329 13.23 3.88 -19.26
N ASN A 330 12.11 4.42 -19.75
CA ASN A 330 11.44 5.56 -19.13
C ASN A 330 10.23 5.15 -18.28
N GLU A 331 10.02 3.84 -18.12
CA GLU A 331 8.82 3.32 -17.49
C GLU A 331 8.91 3.41 -15.96
N LYS A 332 7.88 4.00 -15.35
CA LYS A 332 7.80 4.16 -13.89
C LYS A 332 7.10 2.95 -13.26
N PRO A 333 7.55 2.50 -12.08
CA PRO A 333 6.94 1.38 -11.39
C PRO A 333 5.55 1.77 -10.87
N PHE A 334 4.69 0.77 -10.67
CA PHE A 334 3.42 0.96 -9.99
C PHE A 334 3.60 0.85 -8.48
N SER A 335 2.99 1.75 -7.73
CA SER A 335 2.89 1.66 -6.27
C SER A 335 1.46 1.36 -5.85
N PHE A 336 1.28 0.41 -4.93
CA PHE A 336 -0.04 0.03 -4.44
C PHE A 336 -0.63 1.12 -3.53
N SER A 337 -1.87 1.52 -3.81
CA SER A 337 -2.68 2.41 -3.01
C SER A 337 -3.91 1.66 -2.50
N ARG A 338 -4.11 1.63 -1.19
CA ARG A 338 -5.26 0.94 -0.57
C ARG A 338 -6.54 1.75 -0.80
N VAL A 339 -7.64 1.07 -1.10
CA VAL A 339 -8.93 1.71 -1.37
C VAL A 339 -10.01 1.01 -0.57
N ASN A 340 -10.56 1.69 0.44
CA ASN A 340 -11.50 1.06 1.37
C ASN A 340 -12.80 0.60 0.70
N ALA A 341 -13.27 1.33 -0.31
CA ALA A 341 -14.48 1.00 -1.06
C ALA A 341 -14.42 -0.41 -1.68
N TYR A 342 -13.24 -0.85 -2.12
CA TYR A 342 -13.06 -2.15 -2.80
C TYR A 342 -13.20 -3.37 -1.88
N ARG A 343 -13.22 -3.17 -0.55
CA ARG A 343 -13.41 -4.29 0.40
C ARG A 343 -14.81 -4.91 0.29
N LEU A 344 -15.81 -4.11 -0.07
CA LEU A 344 -17.20 -4.54 -0.19
C LEU A 344 -17.41 -5.38 -1.46
N ASP A 345 -16.85 -4.93 -2.58
CA ASP A 345 -16.95 -5.61 -3.88
C ASP A 345 -16.41 -7.04 -3.82
N ASN A 346 -15.21 -7.21 -3.24
CA ASN A 346 -14.56 -8.53 -3.20
C ASN A 346 -15.29 -9.52 -2.27
N ALA A 347 -16.06 -9.04 -1.28
CA ALA A 347 -16.82 -9.92 -0.38
C ALA A 347 -18.04 -10.55 -1.06
N THR A 348 -18.64 -9.87 -2.04
CA THR A 348 -19.82 -10.36 -2.76
C THR A 348 -19.50 -11.52 -3.71
N HIS A 349 -18.31 -11.54 -4.31
CA HIS A 349 -17.86 -12.60 -5.21
C HIS A 349 -17.39 -13.88 -4.51
N HIS A 350 -17.34 -13.91 -3.17
CA HIS A 350 -16.99 -15.11 -2.39
C HIS A 350 -18.21 -15.93 -1.95
N GLN A 351 -19.44 -15.49 -2.26
CA GLN A 351 -20.69 -16.16 -1.84
C GLN A 351 -21.40 -16.90 -2.98
N THR A 352 -20.81 -16.97 -4.16
CA THR A 352 -21.26 -17.76 -5.32
C THR A 352 -20.18 -18.73 -5.72
#